data_AF-A0A540KCW2-F1
#
_entry.id   AF-A0A540KCW2-F1
#
_cell.length_a   1.000
_cell.length_b   1.000
_cell.length_c   1.000
_cell.angle_alpha   90.00
_cell.angle_beta   90.00
_cell.angle_gamma   90.00
#
_symmetry.space_group_name_H-M   'P 1'
#
loop_
_entity.id
_entity.type
_entity.pdbx_description
1 polymer ?
#
loop_
_entity_poly.entity_id
_entity_poly.type
_entity_poly.pdbx_seq_one_letter_code
_entity_poly.pdbx_strand_id
1 'polypeptide(L)'
;MLAKGRKASGRGEAVAANYAFGPLEDDVIIKHRLLTRTTTTRGEPPLKKLQKKFTSLFVELDKNDDNFADCDKLAKAFLQELNTFEIPLLKSKAVVDANLRDKQFYEILIVVHLYDSLCIYELPSLLDEKEIAITLS
;
A
#
# COMPACT_ATOMS: atom_id res chain seq x y z
N MET A 1 -3.53 55.80 0.53
CA MET A 1 -2.59 55.13 1.46
C MET A 1 -3.42 54.57 2.61
N LEU A 2 -3.71 53.26 2.69
CA LEU A 2 -2.88 52.14 3.19
C LEU A 2 -2.59 52.19 4.70
N ALA A 3 -3.40 51.48 5.50
CA ALA A 3 -3.00 50.57 6.61
C ALA A 3 -4.27 50.17 7.40
N LYS A 4 -4.74 48.91 7.40
CA LYS A 4 -4.21 47.65 7.98
C LYS A 4 -4.97 47.32 9.28
N GLY A 5 -5.99 46.48 9.16
CA GLY A 5 -6.61 45.76 10.27
C GLY A 5 -7.01 44.37 9.80
N ARG A 6 -6.07 43.42 9.84
CA ARG A 6 -6.33 41.99 9.53
C ARG A 6 -7.24 41.43 10.63
N LYS A 7 -8.45 41.01 10.27
CA LYS A 7 -9.21 40.06 11.07
C LYS A 7 -8.55 38.69 10.89
N ALA A 8 -7.96 38.17 11.96
CA ALA A 8 -7.54 36.78 12.03
C ALA A 8 -8.80 35.91 12.06
N SER A 9 -9.18 35.35 10.91
CA SER A 9 -10.24 34.34 10.85
C SER A 9 -9.69 33.06 11.47
N GLY A 10 -10.19 32.74 12.66
CA GLY A 10 -9.84 31.54 13.40
C GLY A 10 -10.03 30.30 12.54
N ARG A 11 -8.92 29.58 12.35
CA ARG A 11 -8.85 28.26 11.75
C ARG A 11 -9.51 27.27 12.71
N GLY A 12 -10.83 27.17 12.63
CA GLY A 12 -11.63 26.34 13.52
C GLY A 12 -12.99 25.94 12.94
N GLU A 13 -13.16 25.97 11.61
CA GLU A 13 -14.25 25.21 11.02
C GLU A 13 -13.92 23.73 11.18
N ALA A 14 -14.71 23.06 12.02
CA ALA A 14 -14.74 21.62 12.13
C ALA A 14 -14.97 21.05 10.73
N VAL A 15 -13.86 20.66 10.08
CA VAL A 15 -13.91 19.82 8.89
C VAL A 15 -14.54 18.53 9.39
N ALA A 16 -15.86 18.41 9.24
CA ALA A 16 -16.54 17.13 9.27
C ALA A 16 -15.85 16.29 8.20
N ALA A 17 -14.81 15.58 8.62
CA ALA A 17 -14.01 14.78 7.73
C ALA A 17 -14.94 13.71 7.20
N ASN A 18 -15.18 13.74 5.88
CA ASN A 18 -15.89 12.68 5.17
C ASN A 18 -14.98 11.45 5.20
N TYR A 19 -15.00 10.73 6.31
CA TYR A 19 -14.29 9.48 6.53
C TYR A 19 -14.88 8.41 5.61
N ALA A 20 -14.04 7.83 4.77
CA ALA A 20 -14.43 6.74 3.87
C ALA A 20 -14.57 5.38 4.57
N PHE A 21 -14.13 5.26 5.84
CA PHE A 21 -14.09 4.02 6.60
C PHE A 21 -14.70 4.24 7.99
N GLY A 22 -15.38 3.22 8.50
CA GLY A 22 -15.99 3.27 9.83
C GLY A 22 -14.96 3.14 10.95
N PRO A 23 -15.29 3.53 12.20
CA PRO A 23 -14.39 3.44 13.36
C PRO A 23 -13.79 2.04 13.60
N LEU A 24 -14.53 0.98 13.24
CA LEU A 24 -14.09 -0.41 13.38
C LEU A 24 -13.08 -0.84 12.30
N GLU A 25 -13.14 -0.23 11.12
CA GLU A 25 -12.21 -0.49 10.01
C GLU A 25 -10.92 0.34 10.17
N ASP A 26 -11.00 1.49 10.85
CA ASP A 26 -9.88 2.39 11.12
C ASP A 26 -8.76 1.67 11.90
N ASP A 27 -9.06 0.84 12.89
CA ASP A 27 -8.04 0.11 13.67
C ASP A 27 -7.23 -0.89 12.84
N VAL A 28 -7.91 -1.61 11.94
CA VAL A 28 -7.25 -2.56 11.03
C VAL A 28 -6.35 -1.80 10.06
N ILE A 29 -6.85 -0.68 9.53
CA ILE A 29 -6.10 0.19 8.62
C ILE A 29 -4.89 0.80 9.33
N ILE A 30 -5.05 1.32 10.55
CA ILE A 30 -3.97 1.93 11.35
C ILE A 30 -2.88 0.89 11.65
N LYS A 31 -3.25 -0.31 12.13
CA LYS A 31 -2.30 -1.41 12.35
C LYS A 31 -1.56 -1.76 11.07
N HIS A 32 -2.29 -1.93 9.96
CA HIS A 32 -1.69 -2.24 8.67
C HIS A 32 -0.73 -1.13 8.21
N ARG A 33 -1.05 0.16 8.42
CA ARG A 33 -0.13 1.27 8.11
C ARG A 33 1.13 1.22 8.94
N LEU A 34 1.02 0.97 10.24
CA LEU A 34 2.18 0.89 11.13
C LEU A 34 3.10 -0.25 10.72
N LEU A 35 2.52 -1.40 10.38
CA LEU A 35 3.24 -2.60 9.92
C LEU A 35 3.89 -2.40 8.55
N THR A 36 3.18 -1.81 7.60
CA THR A 36 3.63 -1.74 6.19
C THR A 36 4.21 -0.38 5.77
N ARG A 37 4.15 0.62 6.65
CA ARG A 37 4.43 2.04 6.37
C ARG A 37 3.60 2.62 5.21
N THR A 38 2.49 1.98 4.87
CA THR A 38 1.62 2.42 3.77
C THR A 38 0.71 3.56 4.25
N THR A 39 0.66 4.68 3.54
CA THR A 39 -0.25 5.80 3.85
C THR A 39 -1.53 5.68 3.01
N THR A 40 -2.69 5.38 3.62
CA THR A 40 -3.98 5.60 2.93
C THR A 40 -4.33 7.11 2.92
N THR A 41 -4.99 7.60 1.88
CA THR A 41 -5.53 8.96 1.89
C THR A 41 -6.90 8.96 2.56
N ARG A 42 -7.10 9.78 3.60
CA ARG A 42 -8.42 10.01 4.23
C ARG A 42 -9.28 10.83 3.28
N GLY A 43 -10.24 10.19 2.62
CA GLY A 43 -11.20 10.77 1.68
C GLY A 43 -11.93 9.66 0.92
N GLU A 44 -13.02 9.98 0.20
CA GLU A 44 -13.80 9.03 -0.62
C GLU A 44 -12.84 8.07 -1.34
N PRO A 45 -13.06 6.74 -1.29
CA PRO A 45 -12.13 5.78 -1.88
C PRO A 45 -11.84 6.25 -3.30
N PRO A 46 -10.58 6.47 -3.69
CA PRO A 46 -10.29 7.16 -4.95
C PRO A 46 -10.97 6.42 -6.12
N LEU A 47 -11.13 5.09 -5.99
CA LEU A 47 -11.90 4.22 -6.88
C LEU A 47 -13.36 4.64 -7.10
N LYS A 48 -14.09 5.09 -6.08
CA LYS A 48 -15.53 5.41 -6.18
C LYS A 48 -15.77 6.63 -7.07
N LYS A 49 -14.86 7.60 -7.03
CA LYS A 49 -14.89 8.79 -7.89
C LYS A 49 -14.54 8.45 -9.34
N LEU A 50 -13.54 7.59 -9.54
CA LEU A 50 -13.20 7.05 -10.86
C LEU A 50 -14.36 6.25 -11.47
N GLN A 51 -14.99 5.37 -10.67
CA GLN A 51 -16.14 4.57 -11.09
C GLN A 51 -17.31 5.45 -11.52
N LYS A 52 -17.65 6.49 -10.74
CA LYS A 52 -18.70 7.45 -11.12
C LYS A 52 -18.42 8.09 -12.49
N LYS A 53 -17.19 8.55 -12.73
CA LYS A 53 -16.78 9.16 -14.01
C LYS A 53 -16.85 8.16 -15.17
N PHE A 54 -16.42 6.92 -14.95
CA PHE A 54 -16.55 5.84 -15.93
C PHE A 54 -18.02 5.58 -16.29
N THR A 55 -18.88 5.40 -15.29
CA THR A 55 -20.31 5.17 -15.51
C THR A 55 -20.97 6.36 -16.23
N SER A 56 -20.63 7.60 -15.89
CA SER A 56 -21.13 8.78 -16.59
C SER A 56 -20.74 8.80 -18.07
N LEU A 57 -19.48 8.48 -18.40
CA LEU A 57 -19.02 8.37 -19.79
C LEU A 57 -19.79 7.27 -20.53
N PHE A 58 -19.94 6.10 -19.92
CA PHE A 58 -20.60 4.95 -20.54
C PHE A 58 -22.09 5.22 -20.80
N VAL A 59 -22.79 5.82 -19.84
CA VAL A 59 -24.19 6.21 -19.99
C VAL A 59 -24.38 7.25 -21.10
N GLU A 60 -23.42 8.16 -21.30
CA GLU A 60 -23.51 9.13 -22.39
C GLU A 60 -23.29 8.47 -23.76
N LEU A 61 -22.38 7.49 -23.85
CA LEU A 61 -22.15 6.72 -25.06
C LEU A 61 -23.35 5.84 -25.45
N ASP A 62 -24.08 5.29 -24.46
CA ASP A 62 -25.23 4.43 -24.68
C ASP A 62 -26.46 5.16 -25.26
N LYS A 63 -26.49 6.50 -25.21
CA LYS A 63 -27.65 7.27 -25.68
C LYS A 63 -27.84 7.25 -27.21
N ASN A 64 -26.84 6.79 -27.98
CA ASN A 64 -26.88 6.76 -29.46
C ASN A 64 -27.25 8.13 -30.10
N ASP A 65 -26.93 9.23 -29.42
CA ASP A 65 -27.10 10.60 -29.91
C ASP A 65 -25.77 11.14 -30.47
N ASP A 66 -25.82 12.21 -31.27
CA ASP A 66 -24.63 12.93 -31.78
C ASP A 66 -23.94 13.79 -30.68
N ASN A 67 -23.76 13.24 -29.47
CA ASN A 67 -23.27 13.95 -28.28
C ASN A 67 -21.73 13.92 -28.14
N PHE A 68 -21.01 13.90 -29.27
CA PHE A 68 -19.54 13.74 -29.32
C PHE A 68 -18.78 14.72 -28.41
N ALA A 69 -19.24 15.98 -28.32
CA ALA A 69 -18.59 17.00 -27.51
C ALA A 69 -18.67 16.69 -26.00
N ASP A 70 -19.75 16.09 -25.53
CA ASP A 70 -19.93 15.75 -24.11
C ASP A 70 -19.24 14.44 -23.76
N CYS A 71 -19.24 13.46 -24.68
CA CYS A 71 -18.40 12.27 -24.58
C CYS A 71 -16.91 12.62 -24.48
N ASP A 72 -16.39 13.55 -25.29
CA ASP A 72 -14.98 13.99 -25.21
C ASP A 72 -14.64 14.66 -23.87
N LYS A 73 -15.54 15.50 -23.34
CA LYS A 73 -15.38 16.10 -22.01
C LYS A 73 -15.36 15.04 -20.91
N LEU A 74 -16.29 14.08 -20.94
CA LEU A 74 -16.38 13.00 -19.97
C LEU A 74 -15.16 12.09 -20.04
N ALA A 75 -14.66 11.78 -21.24
CA ALA A 75 -13.45 10.98 -21.46
C ALA A 75 -12.21 11.67 -20.87
N LYS A 76 -12.01 12.96 -21.15
CA LYS A 76 -10.92 13.75 -20.55
C LYS A 76 -11.02 13.78 -19.03
N ALA A 77 -12.22 13.97 -18.49
CA ALA A 77 -12.45 14.00 -17.06
C ALA A 77 -12.20 12.63 -16.38
N PHE A 78 -12.46 11.52 -17.07
CA PHE A 78 -12.14 10.17 -16.62
C PHE A 78 -10.63 9.91 -16.65
N LEU A 79 -9.96 10.23 -17.76
CA LEU A 79 -8.50 10.06 -17.90
C LEU A 79 -7.73 10.90 -16.88
N GLN A 80 -8.17 12.13 -16.61
CA GLN A 80 -7.57 12.97 -15.59
C GLN A 80 -7.70 12.34 -14.19
N GLU A 81 -8.84 11.73 -13.87
CA GLU A 81 -9.02 11.02 -12.61
C GLU A 81 -8.14 9.76 -12.55
N LEU A 82 -8.06 9.00 -13.65
CA LEU A 82 -7.22 7.80 -13.74
C LEU A 82 -5.74 8.13 -13.48
N ASN A 83 -5.25 9.25 -14.03
CA ASN A 83 -3.87 9.70 -13.83
C ASN A 83 -3.53 9.97 -12.35
N THR A 84 -4.53 10.31 -11.52
CA THR A 84 -4.29 10.50 -10.07
C THR A 84 -3.87 9.23 -9.34
N PHE A 85 -4.10 8.04 -9.93
CA PHE A 85 -3.74 6.75 -9.34
C PHE A 85 -2.37 6.24 -9.75
N GLU A 86 -1.78 6.77 -10.81
CA GLU A 86 -0.56 6.22 -11.40
C GLU A 86 0.59 6.20 -10.39
N ILE A 87 0.92 7.35 -9.82
CA ILE A 87 2.00 7.47 -8.84
C ILE A 87 1.74 6.64 -7.57
N PRO A 88 0.55 6.70 -6.92
CA PRO A 88 0.23 5.83 -5.78
C PRO A 88 0.37 4.34 -6.06
N LEU A 89 -0.09 3.86 -7.22
CA LEU A 89 -0.03 2.45 -7.59
C LEU A 89 1.41 1.99 -7.83
N LEU A 90 2.20 2.80 -8.55
CA LEU A 90 3.64 2.54 -8.76
C LEU A 90 4.39 2.45 -7.42
N LYS A 91 4.10 3.38 -6.49
CA LYS A 91 4.69 3.36 -5.15
C LYS A 91 4.29 2.12 -4.36
N SER A 92 3.01 1.76 -4.37
CA SER A 92 2.51 0.56 -3.69
C SER A 92 3.21 -0.70 -4.20
N LYS A 93 3.31 -0.85 -5.54
CA LYS A 93 4.03 -1.96 -6.16
C LYS A 93 5.49 -2.02 -5.72
N ALA A 94 6.21 -0.90 -5.74
CA ALA A 94 7.61 -0.86 -5.33
C ALA A 94 7.82 -1.28 -3.86
N VAL A 95 6.89 -0.90 -2.95
CA VAL A 95 6.92 -1.33 -1.55
C VAL A 95 6.65 -2.83 -1.42
N VAL A 96 5.64 -3.36 -2.13
CA VAL A 96 5.35 -4.80 -2.14
C VAL A 96 6.55 -5.60 -2.64
N ASP A 97 7.17 -5.16 -3.75
CA ASP A 97 8.35 -5.80 -4.32
C ASP A 97 9.54 -5.76 -3.35
N ALA A 98 9.72 -4.67 -2.60
CA ALA A 98 10.74 -4.58 -1.56
C ALA A 98 10.48 -5.54 -0.40
N ASN A 99 9.24 -5.57 0.10
CA ASN A 99 8.85 -6.47 1.19
C ASN A 99 9.02 -7.95 0.80
N LEU A 100 8.76 -8.31 -0.45
CA LEU A 100 8.98 -9.68 -0.94
C LEU A 100 10.47 -10.04 -0.96
N ARG A 101 11.34 -9.13 -1.41
CA ARG A 101 12.79 -9.34 -1.35
C ARG A 101 13.29 -9.48 0.08
N ASP A 102 12.82 -8.63 0.99
CA ASP A 102 13.18 -8.68 2.39
C ASP A 102 12.72 -10.00 3.02
N LYS A 103 11.50 -10.46 2.73
CA LYS A 103 10.99 -11.77 3.17
C LYS A 103 11.91 -12.91 2.72
N GLN A 104 12.29 -12.93 1.43
CA GLN A 104 13.20 -13.94 0.88
C GLN A 104 14.58 -13.89 1.55
N PHE A 105 15.08 -12.67 1.81
CA PHE A 105 16.35 -12.48 2.51
C PHE A 105 16.30 -13.06 3.93
N TYR A 106 15.24 -12.76 4.70
CA TYR A 106 15.08 -13.30 6.05
C TYR A 106 14.90 -14.83 6.05
N GLU A 107 14.20 -15.39 5.07
CA GLU A 107 14.08 -16.86 4.90
C GLU A 107 15.45 -17.51 4.70
N ILE A 108 16.29 -16.96 3.82
CA ILE A 108 17.65 -17.46 3.59
C ILE A 108 18.51 -17.32 4.86
N LEU A 109 18.44 -16.17 5.54
CA LEU A 109 19.20 -15.92 6.76
C LEU A 109 18.85 -16.94 7.86
N ILE A 110 17.57 -17.26 8.03
CA ILE A 110 17.11 -18.28 8.98
C ILE A 110 17.69 -19.66 8.63
N VAL A 111 17.66 -20.03 7.35
CA VAL A 111 18.23 -21.32 6.91
C VAL A 111 19.72 -21.38 7.20
N VAL A 112 20.48 -20.33 6.87
CA VAL A 112 21.92 -20.27 7.18
C VAL A 112 22.18 -20.41 8.68
N HIS A 113 21.45 -19.67 9.52
CA HIS A 113 21.60 -19.80 10.98
C HIS A 113 21.23 -21.19 11.52
N LEU A 114 20.23 -21.85 10.94
CA LEU A 114 19.88 -23.23 11.28
C LEU A 114 21.00 -24.20 10.86
N TYR A 115 21.56 -24.06 9.66
CA TYR A 115 22.69 -24.85 9.20
C TYR A 115 23.93 -24.64 10.08
N ASP A 116 24.29 -23.40 10.39
CA ASP A 116 25.42 -23.10 11.27
C ASP A 116 25.22 -23.72 12.66
N SER A 117 24.00 -23.62 13.22
CA SER A 117 23.68 -24.25 14.50
C SER A 117 23.79 -25.77 14.42
N LEU A 118 23.29 -26.39 13.35
CA LEU A 118 23.40 -27.84 13.13
C LEU A 118 24.87 -28.28 13.04
N CYS A 119 25.68 -27.55 12.26
CA CYS A 119 27.09 -27.83 12.08
C CYS A 119 27.91 -27.63 13.37
N ILE A 120 27.55 -26.65 14.21
CA ILE A 120 28.24 -26.37 15.47
C ILE A 120 27.87 -27.40 16.55
N TYR A 121 26.60 -27.79 16.67
CA TYR A 121 26.13 -28.60 17.79
C TYR A 121 26.03 -30.10 17.50
N GLU A 122 25.74 -30.50 16.26
CA GLU A 122 25.38 -31.88 15.91
C GLU A 122 26.51 -32.63 15.18
N LEU A 123 27.38 -31.92 14.45
CA LEU A 123 28.51 -32.55 13.76
C LEU A 123 29.64 -33.00 14.72
N PRO A 124 30.06 -32.19 15.71
CA PRO A 124 31.13 -32.59 16.63
C PRO A 124 30.73 -33.74 17.56
N SER A 125 29.45 -33.79 17.99
CA SER A 125 28.92 -34.88 18.82
C SER A 125 28.88 -36.22 18.08
N LEU A 126 28.52 -36.20 16.79
CA LEU A 126 28.59 -37.39 15.91
C LEU A 126 30.01 -37.83 15.57
N LEU A 127 30.98 -36.91 15.56
CA LEU A 127 32.40 -37.23 15.37
C LEU A 127 33.01 -37.89 16.63
N ASP A 128 32.70 -37.38 17.82
CA ASP A 128 33.13 -37.97 19.09
C ASP A 128 32.61 -39.42 19.25
N GLU A 129 31.33 -39.66 18.96
CA GLU A 129 30.76 -41.03 19.02
C GLU A 129 31.44 -42.00 18.05
N LYS A 130 31.83 -41.53 16.86
CA LYS A 130 32.53 -42.36 15.86
C LYS A 130 33.99 -42.61 16.22
N GLU A 131 34.70 -41.64 16.78
CA GLU A 131 36.08 -41.85 17.27
C GLU A 131 36.13 -42.86 18.42
N ILE A 132 35.16 -42.80 19.35
CA ILE A 132 35.03 -43.76 20.43
C ILE A 132 34.74 -45.17 19.88
N ALA A 133 33.88 -45.29 18.87
CA ALA A 133 33.55 -46.58 18.25
C ALA A 133 34.73 -47.23 17.50
N ILE A 134 35.63 -46.43 16.90
CA ILE A 134 36.83 -46.93 16.20
C ILE A 134 37.91 -47.38 17.20
N THR A 135 38.00 -46.75 18.37
CA THR A 135 39.03 -47.07 19.38
C THR A 135 38.70 -48.34 20.19
N LEU A 136 37.45 -48.82 20.14
CA LEU A 136 36.97 -50.00 20.85
C LEU A 136 36.86 -51.27 19.99
N SER A 137 37.26 -51.23 18.71
CA SER A 137 37.31 -52.38 17.79
C SER A 137 38.73 -52.85 17.52
#